data_AF-A0A351CMF1-F1
#
_entry.id   AF-A0A351CMF1-F1
#
_cell.length_a   1.000
_cell.length_b   1.000
_cell.length_c   1.000
_cell.angle_alpha   90.00
_cell.angle_beta   90.00
_cell.angle_gamma   90.00
#
_symmetry.space_group_name_H-M   'P 1'
#
loop_
_entity.id
_entity.type
_entity.pdbx_description
1 polymer ?
#
loop_
_entity_poly.entity_id
_entity_poly.type
_entity_poly.pdbx_seq_one_letter_code
_entity_poly.pdbx_strand_id
1 'polypeptide(L)'
;VGNPIMHHIFFGISPVELGQAPFTVATRGWLDVDAQKLGLDLYPNTRISSLPLIAGHVGADTAAAYLSQMDIMHSQTTLLVDIGTNAEIMLAKEGKVYATSSPTGPAFEGAEISSGVRATYGAIERVRIDKETLNIRYKVIGCDFWSDEPNFELANVKPIGICGSGIIEAIVSFAETGIIDQSGLFVDSIASDRFSKSGNTVRFLLVDQGEQSIFIEQVDIRSIQLAKAALSAGVSILMDYLHCTNFDQILLAGAFGAHLDARYVALLDIIPTSTEDKIISIGNAAGIGASAALLDVNKRKNIIDAVDNVVKIETATESKFQQYFVDAMKFSVSPTKSQKANKNRRRRKL
;
A
#
# COMPACT_ATOMS: atom_id res chain seq x y z
N VAL A 1 -8.05 -16.80 8.84
CA VAL A 1 -8.66 -15.49 8.47
C VAL A 1 -8.24 -15.16 7.04
N GLY A 2 -9.02 -14.35 6.33
CA GLY A 2 -8.74 -13.95 4.95
C GLY A 2 -9.90 -13.13 4.39
N ASN A 3 -9.66 -12.52 3.22
CA ASN A 3 -10.65 -11.72 2.53
C ASN A 3 -11.87 -12.58 2.14
N PRO A 4 -13.01 -11.96 1.77
CA PRO A 4 -14.26 -12.68 1.52
C PRO A 4 -14.13 -13.75 0.42
N ILE A 5 -13.32 -13.52 -0.61
CA ILE A 5 -13.09 -14.50 -1.69
C ILE A 5 -12.39 -15.74 -1.15
N MET A 6 -11.27 -15.55 -0.44
CA MET A 6 -10.51 -16.64 0.16
C MET A 6 -11.33 -17.39 1.21
N HIS A 7 -12.12 -16.67 2.00
CA HIS A 7 -13.09 -17.26 2.93
C HIS A 7 -14.08 -18.18 2.20
N HIS A 8 -14.75 -17.69 1.16
CA HIS A 8 -15.76 -18.46 0.45
C HIS A 8 -15.17 -19.70 -0.20
N ILE A 9 -14.03 -19.57 -0.91
CA ILE A 9 -13.32 -20.69 -1.53
C ILE A 9 -12.94 -21.76 -0.49
N PHE A 10 -12.37 -21.34 0.65
CA PHE A 10 -11.93 -22.26 1.70
C PHE A 10 -13.08 -23.08 2.29
N PHE A 11 -14.26 -22.47 2.47
CA PHE A 11 -15.46 -23.15 3.00
C PHE A 11 -16.34 -23.79 1.92
N GLY A 12 -15.89 -23.85 0.67
CA GLY A 12 -16.66 -24.43 -0.44
C GLY A 12 -17.93 -23.63 -0.80
N ILE A 13 -17.97 -22.34 -0.45
CA ILE A 13 -19.06 -21.42 -0.77
C ILE A 13 -18.72 -20.72 -2.09
N SER A 14 -19.70 -20.58 -3.00
CA SER A 14 -19.47 -19.90 -4.28
C SER A 14 -19.12 -18.42 -4.08
N PRO A 15 -17.99 -17.92 -4.63
CA PRO A 15 -17.63 -16.50 -4.57
C PRO A 15 -18.23 -15.69 -5.74
N VAL A 16 -19.05 -16.28 -6.62
CA VAL A 16 -19.54 -15.63 -7.86
C VAL A 16 -20.24 -14.30 -7.59
N GLU A 17 -21.08 -14.23 -6.56
CA GLU A 17 -21.82 -13.02 -6.19
C GLU A 17 -20.91 -11.89 -5.65
N LEU A 18 -19.68 -12.21 -5.25
CA LEU A 18 -18.68 -11.21 -4.84
C LEU A 18 -18.06 -10.50 -6.05
N GLY A 19 -18.20 -11.04 -7.26
CA GLY A 19 -17.72 -10.41 -8.50
C GLY A 19 -18.73 -9.49 -9.18
N GLN A 20 -19.95 -9.38 -8.66
CA GLN A 20 -21.05 -8.64 -9.28
C GLN A 20 -21.70 -7.71 -8.26
N ALA A 21 -21.97 -6.46 -8.64
CA ALA A 21 -22.70 -5.54 -7.77
C ALA A 21 -24.07 -6.15 -7.39
N PRO A 22 -24.47 -6.13 -6.11
CA PRO A 22 -23.93 -5.30 -5.02
C PRO A 22 -22.87 -5.99 -4.13
N PHE A 23 -22.16 -7.00 -4.63
CA PHE A 23 -21.06 -7.71 -3.97
C PHE A 23 -21.51 -8.45 -2.71
N THR A 24 -22.60 -9.21 -2.84
CA THR A 24 -23.30 -9.83 -1.70
C THR A 24 -22.51 -11.01 -1.14
N VAL A 25 -22.29 -11.02 0.18
CA VAL A 25 -21.72 -12.18 0.89
C VAL A 25 -22.80 -13.22 1.19
N ALA A 26 -22.51 -14.50 0.97
CA ALA A 26 -23.46 -15.58 1.28
C ALA A 26 -23.57 -15.86 2.79
N THR A 27 -22.48 -15.64 3.52
CA THR A 27 -22.45 -15.69 4.98
C THR A 27 -21.55 -14.58 5.51
N ARG A 28 -21.98 -13.94 6.60
CA ARG A 28 -21.28 -12.82 7.22
C ARG A 28 -20.81 -13.11 8.65
N GLY A 29 -21.57 -13.90 9.41
CA GLY A 29 -21.31 -14.14 10.83
C GLY A 29 -20.10 -15.04 11.10
N TRP A 30 -19.80 -15.24 12.38
CA TRP A 30 -18.81 -16.24 12.82
C TRP A 30 -19.17 -17.60 12.24
N LEU A 31 -18.20 -18.22 11.55
CA LEU A 31 -18.37 -19.54 10.99
C LEU A 31 -17.56 -20.54 11.80
N ASP A 32 -18.17 -21.67 12.10
CA ASP A 32 -17.53 -22.75 12.83
C ASP A 32 -17.94 -24.08 12.16
N VAL A 33 -16.96 -24.86 11.69
CA VAL A 33 -17.19 -26.13 10.98
C VAL A 33 -16.23 -27.21 11.47
N ASP A 34 -16.63 -28.47 11.31
CA ASP A 34 -15.74 -29.61 11.57
C ASP A 34 -14.63 -29.66 10.52
N ALA A 35 -13.38 -29.81 10.96
CA ALA A 35 -12.22 -29.91 10.06
C ALA A 35 -12.39 -31.03 9.01
N GLN A 36 -13.01 -32.16 9.40
CA GLN A 36 -13.29 -33.28 8.50
C GLN A 36 -14.25 -32.91 7.35
N LYS A 37 -15.18 -31.97 7.55
CA LYS A 37 -16.08 -31.51 6.48
C LYS A 37 -15.33 -30.69 5.42
N LEU A 38 -14.17 -30.16 5.77
CA LEU A 38 -13.25 -29.46 4.86
C LEU A 38 -12.19 -30.40 4.27
N GLY A 39 -12.24 -31.70 4.57
CA GLY A 39 -11.23 -32.66 4.10
C GLY A 39 -9.86 -32.51 4.77
N LEU A 40 -9.79 -31.85 5.93
CA LEU A 40 -8.54 -31.69 6.68
C LEU A 40 -8.31 -32.89 7.61
N ASP A 41 -7.16 -33.54 7.47
CA ASP A 41 -6.73 -34.66 8.29
C ASP A 41 -6.17 -34.16 9.64
N LEU A 42 -7.09 -33.76 10.51
CA LEU A 42 -6.83 -33.31 11.88
C LEU A 42 -7.54 -34.23 12.89
N TYR A 43 -7.20 -34.09 14.18
CA TYR A 43 -7.82 -34.88 15.24
C TYR A 43 -9.36 -34.82 15.18
N PRO A 44 -10.06 -35.92 15.48
CA PRO A 44 -11.53 -35.94 15.51
C PRO A 44 -12.10 -34.81 16.38
N ASN A 45 -13.21 -34.23 15.94
CA ASN A 45 -13.87 -33.08 16.57
C ASN A 45 -13.06 -31.75 16.56
N THR A 46 -11.95 -31.67 15.81
CA THR A 46 -11.28 -30.40 15.58
C THR A 46 -12.22 -29.45 14.82
N ARG A 47 -12.38 -28.24 15.37
CA ARG A 47 -13.20 -27.18 14.81
C ARG A 47 -12.32 -26.18 14.07
N ILE A 48 -12.74 -25.80 12.87
CA ILE A 48 -12.16 -24.72 12.10
C ILE A 48 -13.13 -23.54 12.17
N SER A 49 -12.64 -22.41 12.64
CA SER A 49 -13.44 -21.21 12.76
C SER A 49 -12.91 -20.07 11.90
N SER A 50 -13.83 -19.25 11.39
CA SER A 50 -13.51 -17.97 10.79
C SER A 50 -14.18 -16.84 11.54
N LEU A 51 -13.45 -15.73 11.65
CA LEU A 51 -14.02 -14.46 12.08
C LEU A 51 -15.12 -14.01 11.10
N PRO A 52 -16.04 -13.14 11.55
CA PRO A 52 -17.07 -12.56 10.69
C PRO A 52 -16.45 -11.73 9.55
N LEU A 53 -17.20 -11.62 8.46
CA LEU A 53 -16.88 -10.72 7.36
C LEU A 53 -17.54 -9.35 7.61
N ILE A 54 -16.91 -8.27 7.18
CA ILE A 54 -17.50 -6.92 7.27
C ILE A 54 -18.40 -6.69 6.04
N ALA A 55 -17.93 -7.02 4.84
CA ALA A 55 -18.67 -6.88 3.58
C ALA A 55 -18.06 -7.74 2.45
N GLY A 56 -18.54 -7.59 1.21
CA GLY A 56 -18.05 -8.33 0.03
C GLY A 56 -16.57 -8.17 -0.31
N HIS A 57 -15.97 -7.03 0.06
CA HIS A 57 -14.55 -6.74 -0.18
C HIS A 57 -13.76 -6.44 1.11
N VAL A 58 -14.38 -6.61 2.28
CA VAL A 58 -13.73 -6.36 3.58
C VAL A 58 -13.97 -7.57 4.47
N GLY A 59 -12.92 -8.33 4.73
CA GLY A 59 -13.04 -9.71 5.20
C GLY A 59 -12.71 -9.95 6.66
N ALA A 60 -12.52 -11.23 6.97
CA ALA A 60 -12.17 -11.72 8.29
C ALA A 60 -10.72 -11.38 8.68
N ASP A 61 -9.86 -11.15 7.69
CA ASP A 61 -8.53 -10.56 7.86
C ASP A 61 -8.60 -9.13 8.39
N THR A 62 -9.40 -8.26 7.78
CA THR A 62 -9.60 -6.89 8.28
C THR A 62 -10.27 -6.88 9.65
N ALA A 63 -11.28 -7.74 9.86
CA ALA A 63 -11.90 -7.90 11.18
C ALA A 63 -10.90 -8.36 12.25
N ALA A 64 -9.98 -9.26 11.90
CA ALA A 64 -8.91 -9.68 12.79
C ALA A 64 -7.93 -8.54 13.08
N ALA A 65 -7.49 -7.83 12.05
CA ALA A 65 -6.59 -6.68 12.22
C ALA A 65 -7.24 -5.62 13.13
N TYR A 66 -8.52 -5.34 12.93
CA TYR A 66 -9.31 -4.48 13.80
C TYR A 66 -9.34 -4.99 15.26
N LEU A 67 -9.63 -6.27 15.49
CA LEU A 67 -9.61 -6.84 16.84
C LEU A 67 -8.25 -6.64 17.55
N SER A 68 -7.15 -6.73 16.81
CA SER A 68 -5.81 -6.54 17.37
C SER A 68 -5.55 -5.10 17.83
N GLN A 69 -6.24 -4.12 17.25
CA GLN A 69 -6.06 -2.68 17.50
C GLN A 69 -7.29 -2.01 18.11
N MET A 70 -8.31 -2.79 18.49
CA MET A 70 -9.63 -2.29 18.89
C MET A 70 -9.53 -1.26 20.02
N ASP A 71 -8.74 -1.53 21.05
CA ASP A 71 -8.60 -0.61 22.20
C ASP A 71 -8.04 0.77 21.79
N ILE A 72 -7.07 0.80 20.87
CA ILE A 72 -6.52 2.05 20.30
C ILE A 72 -7.57 2.73 19.41
N MET A 73 -8.16 1.99 18.48
CA MET A 73 -9.14 2.53 17.52
C MET A 73 -10.40 3.08 18.20
N HIS A 74 -10.78 2.55 19.36
CA HIS A 74 -11.91 3.07 20.14
C HIS A 74 -11.58 4.34 20.96
N SER A 75 -10.30 4.57 21.26
CA SER A 75 -9.85 5.68 22.13
C SER A 75 -9.30 6.88 21.36
N GLN A 76 -8.90 6.69 20.10
CA GLN A 76 -8.20 7.68 19.28
C GLN A 76 -8.75 7.71 17.85
N THR A 77 -8.57 8.83 17.15
CA THR A 77 -8.83 8.92 15.71
C THR A 77 -7.77 8.13 14.96
N THR A 78 -8.09 6.89 14.60
CA THR A 78 -7.10 5.91 14.14
C THR A 78 -7.46 5.39 12.76
N LEU A 79 -6.53 5.48 11.83
CA LEU A 79 -6.60 4.84 10.52
C LEU A 79 -5.84 3.52 10.58
N LEU A 80 -6.48 2.42 10.24
CA LEU A 80 -5.86 1.12 10.00
C LEU A 80 -5.91 0.83 8.50
N VAL A 81 -4.75 0.54 7.91
CA VAL A 81 -4.63 0.21 6.49
C VAL A 81 -3.88 -1.10 6.36
N ASP A 82 -4.52 -2.12 5.80
CA ASP A 82 -3.85 -3.34 5.35
C ASP A 82 -3.51 -3.16 3.87
N ILE A 83 -2.21 -3.14 3.53
CA ILE A 83 -1.77 -2.92 2.15
C ILE A 83 -1.42 -4.28 1.53
N GLY A 84 -2.24 -4.69 0.57
CA GLY A 84 -1.95 -5.77 -0.38
C GLY A 84 -2.39 -5.38 -1.79
N THR A 85 -2.74 -6.37 -2.61
CA THR A 85 -3.31 -6.18 -3.95
C THR A 85 -4.51 -5.23 -3.94
N ASN A 86 -5.35 -5.38 -2.92
CA ASN A 86 -6.29 -4.34 -2.51
C ASN A 86 -5.80 -3.76 -1.18
N ALA A 87 -6.21 -2.54 -0.90
CA ALA A 87 -6.02 -1.94 0.41
C ALA A 87 -7.34 -1.95 1.18
N GLU A 88 -7.40 -2.71 2.27
CA GLU A 88 -8.50 -2.62 3.22
C GLU A 88 -8.22 -1.50 4.21
N ILE A 89 -9.16 -0.57 4.31
CA ILE A 89 -9.03 0.67 5.08
C ILE A 89 -10.12 0.69 6.14
N MET A 90 -9.76 0.91 7.39
CA MET A 90 -10.68 1.16 8.49
C MET A 90 -10.32 2.46 9.20
N LEU A 91 -11.28 3.37 9.33
CA LEU A 91 -11.12 4.60 10.10
C LEU A 91 -12.06 4.57 11.29
N ALA A 92 -11.50 4.76 12.48
CA ALA A 92 -12.25 4.91 13.70
C ALA A 92 -12.13 6.33 14.25
N LYS A 93 -13.24 6.87 14.73
CA LYS A 93 -13.31 8.16 15.44
C LYS A 93 -14.52 8.17 16.35
N GLU A 94 -14.32 8.53 17.63
CA GLU A 94 -15.39 8.68 18.62
C GLU A 94 -16.32 7.44 18.71
N GLY A 95 -15.72 6.24 18.66
CA GLY A 95 -16.45 4.97 18.73
C GLY A 95 -17.20 4.57 17.46
N LYS A 96 -17.20 5.40 16.41
CA LYS A 96 -17.70 5.03 15.08
C LYS A 96 -16.57 4.45 14.25
N VAL A 97 -16.87 3.41 13.49
CA VAL A 97 -15.89 2.74 12.63
C VAL A 97 -16.46 2.58 11.23
N TYR A 98 -15.72 3.12 10.26
CA TYR A 98 -16.05 3.01 8.85
C TYR A 98 -14.97 2.20 8.15
N ALA A 99 -15.37 1.39 7.17
CA ALA A 99 -14.45 0.56 6.42
C ALA A 99 -14.69 0.69 4.92
N THR A 100 -13.63 0.53 4.13
CA THR A 100 -13.74 0.35 2.69
C THR A 100 -12.60 -0.53 2.18
N SER A 101 -12.72 -0.97 0.92
CA SER A 101 -11.63 -1.60 0.19
C SER A 101 -11.33 -0.73 -1.03
N SER A 102 -10.05 -0.52 -1.29
CA SER A 102 -9.57 0.30 -2.39
C SER A 102 -8.78 -0.56 -3.39
N PRO A 103 -9.06 -0.46 -4.71
CA PRO A 103 -8.38 -1.24 -5.73
C PRO A 103 -7.01 -0.62 -6.05
N THR A 104 -6.04 -0.85 -5.17
CA THR A 104 -4.68 -0.33 -5.34
C THR A 104 -3.90 -1.05 -6.43
N GLY A 105 -4.28 -2.28 -6.77
CA GLY A 105 -3.50 -3.16 -7.63
C GLY A 105 -2.22 -3.64 -6.90
N PRO A 106 -1.49 -4.60 -7.50
CA PRO A 106 -0.39 -5.24 -6.81
C PRO A 106 0.95 -4.48 -6.96
N ALA A 107 0.91 -3.24 -7.47
CA ALA A 107 2.08 -2.40 -7.74
C ALA A 107 2.91 -2.15 -6.48
N PHE A 108 2.27 -1.93 -5.34
CA PHE A 108 2.94 -1.79 -4.06
C PHE A 108 3.66 -3.07 -3.62
N GLU A 109 3.24 -4.25 -4.06
CA GLU A 109 3.94 -5.51 -3.75
C GLU A 109 5.13 -5.78 -4.69
N GLY A 110 5.42 -4.85 -5.62
CA GLY A 110 6.43 -5.03 -6.66
C GLY A 110 5.99 -5.93 -7.81
N ALA A 111 4.73 -6.37 -7.84
CA ALA A 111 4.16 -7.02 -9.01
C ALA A 111 3.74 -5.97 -10.05
N GLU A 112 3.77 -6.32 -11.33
CA GLU A 112 3.49 -5.38 -12.45
C GLU A 112 4.42 -4.16 -12.51
N ILE A 113 5.60 -4.27 -11.89
CA ILE A 113 6.73 -3.36 -12.07
C ILE A 113 7.74 -4.06 -12.99
N SER A 114 8.29 -3.35 -13.99
CA SER A 114 9.13 -3.92 -15.06
C SER A 114 10.36 -4.67 -14.53
N SER A 115 11.03 -4.13 -13.51
CA SER A 115 12.11 -4.84 -12.77
C SER A 115 11.65 -5.33 -11.40
N GLY A 116 10.35 -5.52 -11.22
CA GLY A 116 9.70 -5.85 -9.97
C GLY A 116 9.96 -7.28 -9.51
N VAL A 117 10.28 -7.43 -8.22
CA VAL A 117 10.41 -8.75 -7.57
C VAL A 117 9.75 -8.71 -6.19
N ARG A 118 9.34 -9.88 -5.69
CA ARG A 118 8.91 -9.99 -4.28
C ARG A 118 10.08 -9.63 -3.35
N ALA A 119 9.75 -9.18 -2.14
CA ALA A 119 10.73 -8.96 -1.08
C ALA A 119 11.42 -10.29 -0.69
N THR A 120 12.56 -10.56 -1.32
CA THR A 120 13.38 -11.75 -1.12
C THR A 120 14.86 -11.36 -1.18
N TYR A 121 15.75 -12.28 -0.80
CA TYR A 121 17.19 -12.08 -0.83
C TYR A 121 17.67 -11.51 -2.18
N GLY A 122 18.41 -10.41 -2.16
CA GLY A 122 18.88 -9.68 -3.34
C GLY A 122 17.89 -8.68 -3.94
N ALA A 123 16.64 -8.58 -3.47
CA ALA A 123 15.74 -7.54 -3.92
C ALA A 123 16.16 -6.17 -3.36
N ILE A 124 16.19 -5.12 -4.20
CA ILE A 124 16.41 -3.75 -3.74
C ILE A 124 15.22 -3.32 -2.88
N GLU A 125 15.48 -3.08 -1.60
CA GLU A 125 14.47 -2.67 -0.62
C GLU A 125 14.57 -1.21 -0.20
N ARG A 126 15.72 -0.58 -0.46
CA ARG A 126 15.93 0.85 -0.19
C ARG A 126 16.62 1.56 -1.33
N VAL A 127 16.21 2.80 -1.63
CA VAL A 127 16.80 3.66 -2.68
C VAL A 127 16.92 5.09 -2.17
N ARG A 128 18.09 5.72 -2.33
CA ARG A 128 18.31 7.15 -2.06
C ARG A 128 18.99 7.76 -3.28
N ILE A 129 18.58 8.98 -3.63
CA ILE A 129 19.21 9.76 -4.69
C ILE A 129 19.55 11.13 -4.12
N ASP A 130 20.81 11.50 -4.23
CA ASP A 130 21.28 12.81 -3.78
C ASP A 130 20.72 13.93 -4.67
N LYS A 131 20.22 15.01 -4.05
CA LYS A 131 19.52 16.09 -4.77
C LYS A 131 20.43 16.95 -5.65
N GLU A 132 21.72 17.01 -5.35
CA GLU A 132 22.67 17.86 -6.07
C GLU A 132 23.46 17.07 -7.11
N THR A 133 23.96 15.91 -6.72
CA THR A 133 24.84 15.06 -7.54
C THR A 133 24.09 14.02 -8.36
N LEU A 134 22.83 13.72 -7.99
CA LEU A 134 22.04 12.62 -8.56
C LEU A 134 22.70 11.24 -8.39
N ASN A 135 23.65 11.12 -7.47
CA ASN A 135 24.25 9.85 -7.10
C ASN A 135 23.20 8.95 -6.45
N ILE A 136 23.13 7.72 -6.94
CA ILE A 136 22.17 6.71 -6.49
C ILE A 136 22.90 5.78 -5.53
N ARG A 137 22.27 5.52 -4.39
CA ARG A 137 22.65 4.40 -3.51
C ARG A 137 21.44 3.59 -3.12
N TYR A 138 21.64 2.29 -2.91
CA TYR A 138 20.56 1.36 -2.60
C TYR A 138 21.00 0.31 -1.58
N LYS A 139 20.01 -0.35 -0.96
CA LYS A 139 20.22 -1.58 -0.16
C LYS A 139 19.42 -2.73 -0.74
N VAL A 140 19.95 -3.92 -0.56
CA VAL A 140 19.30 -5.18 -0.95
C VAL A 140 19.02 -6.04 0.27
N ILE A 141 17.90 -6.76 0.26
CA ILE A 141 17.56 -7.70 1.33
C ILE A 141 18.68 -8.75 1.44
N GLY A 142 19.20 -8.92 2.66
CA GLY A 142 20.34 -9.79 2.95
C GLY A 142 21.70 -9.08 2.97
N CYS A 143 21.74 -7.75 2.82
CA CYS A 143 22.95 -6.94 2.97
C CYS A 143 22.68 -5.69 3.83
N ASP A 144 23.44 -5.53 4.91
CA ASP A 144 23.31 -4.39 5.83
C ASP A 144 24.00 -3.11 5.32
N PHE A 145 24.88 -3.23 4.32
CA PHE A 145 25.66 -2.13 3.76
C PHE A 145 24.90 -1.45 2.62
N TRP A 146 25.09 -0.13 2.47
CA TRP A 146 24.63 0.58 1.26
C TRP A 146 25.57 0.30 0.09
N SER A 147 25.06 0.39 -1.14
CA SER A 147 25.81 0.11 -2.38
C SER A 147 27.06 0.99 -2.59
N ASP A 148 27.14 2.13 -1.92
CA ASP A 148 28.28 3.06 -1.93
C ASP A 148 29.28 2.81 -0.78
N GLU A 149 29.04 1.83 0.08
CA GLU A 149 29.92 1.46 1.18
C GLU A 149 30.90 0.34 0.77
N PRO A 150 32.19 0.39 1.21
CA PRO A 150 33.22 -0.58 0.80
C PRO A 150 32.87 -2.05 1.08
N ASN A 151 32.07 -2.30 2.13
CA ASN A 151 31.72 -3.66 2.53
C ASN A 151 30.57 -4.27 1.71
N PHE A 152 29.92 -3.49 0.85
CA PHE A 152 28.84 -4.00 -0.01
C PHE A 152 29.34 -5.06 -0.98
N GLU A 153 30.50 -4.83 -1.61
CA GLU A 153 31.11 -5.79 -2.53
C GLU A 153 31.53 -7.08 -1.79
N LEU A 154 31.96 -6.97 -0.52
CA LEU A 154 32.33 -8.11 0.31
C LEU A 154 31.13 -8.99 0.66
N ALA A 155 29.92 -8.43 0.73
CA ALA A 155 28.69 -9.19 0.97
C ALA A 155 28.32 -10.09 -0.23
N ASN A 156 28.88 -9.82 -1.42
CA ASN A 156 28.65 -10.60 -2.65
C ASN A 156 27.17 -10.83 -2.97
N VAL A 157 26.31 -9.84 -2.66
CA VAL A 157 24.87 -9.87 -2.96
C VAL A 157 24.60 -9.01 -4.17
N LYS A 158 24.17 -9.62 -5.27
CA LYS A 158 23.79 -8.89 -6.49
C LYS A 158 22.31 -8.52 -6.45
N PRO A 159 21.94 -7.29 -6.84
CA PRO A 159 20.54 -6.93 -6.92
C PRO A 159 19.87 -7.64 -8.09
N ILE A 160 18.76 -8.33 -7.80
CA ILE A 160 18.01 -9.14 -8.79
C ILE A 160 16.75 -8.44 -9.33
N GLY A 161 16.44 -7.27 -8.78
CA GLY A 161 15.23 -6.50 -9.07
C GLY A 161 14.91 -5.55 -7.92
N ILE A 162 13.74 -4.91 -7.98
CA ILE A 162 13.26 -3.96 -6.98
C ILE A 162 11.97 -4.48 -6.34
N CYS A 163 11.90 -4.49 -5.01
CA CYS A 163 10.67 -4.83 -4.32
C CYS A 163 9.82 -3.59 -4.04
N GLY A 164 8.62 -3.81 -3.53
CA GLY A 164 7.65 -2.75 -3.25
C GLY A 164 8.17 -1.57 -2.43
N SER A 165 8.97 -1.81 -1.38
CA SER A 165 9.54 -0.73 -0.58
C SER A 165 10.60 0.03 -1.38
N GLY A 166 11.41 -0.69 -2.16
CA GLY A 166 12.40 -0.09 -3.05
C GLY A 166 11.77 0.82 -4.11
N ILE A 167 10.69 0.40 -4.76
CA ILE A 167 10.05 1.20 -5.82
C ILE A 167 9.37 2.45 -5.27
N ILE A 168 8.76 2.37 -4.07
CA ILE A 168 8.23 3.55 -3.38
C ILE A 168 9.34 4.55 -3.08
N GLU A 169 10.45 4.09 -2.50
CA GLU A 169 11.56 4.98 -2.17
C GLU A 169 12.24 5.57 -3.42
N ALA A 170 12.33 4.80 -4.49
CA ALA A 170 12.85 5.25 -5.78
C ALA A 170 11.97 6.36 -6.37
N ILE A 171 10.64 6.19 -6.38
CA ILE A 171 9.71 7.18 -6.93
C ILE A 171 9.68 8.46 -6.11
N VAL A 172 9.69 8.35 -4.78
CA VAL A 172 9.81 9.53 -3.91
C VAL A 172 11.13 10.24 -4.18
N SER A 173 12.25 9.52 -4.29
CA SER A 173 13.55 10.09 -4.64
C SER A 173 13.55 10.73 -6.04
N PHE A 174 12.87 10.13 -7.02
CA PHE A 174 12.72 10.72 -8.35
C PHE A 174 11.92 12.02 -8.31
N ALA A 175 10.86 12.07 -7.52
CA ALA A 175 10.05 13.27 -7.37
C ALA A 175 10.89 14.35 -6.69
N GLU A 176 11.51 14.05 -5.55
CA GLU A 176 12.33 15.00 -4.78
C GLU A 176 13.50 15.61 -5.58
N THR A 177 14.10 14.85 -6.49
CA THR A 177 15.22 15.30 -7.34
C THR A 177 14.75 15.93 -8.67
N GLY A 178 13.45 15.86 -8.98
CA GLY A 178 12.88 16.36 -10.23
C GLY A 178 13.09 15.44 -11.44
N ILE A 179 13.65 14.24 -11.26
CA ILE A 179 13.71 13.18 -12.28
C ILE A 179 12.31 12.88 -12.83
N ILE A 180 11.28 12.99 -11.98
CA ILE A 180 9.89 13.06 -12.41
C ILE A 180 9.25 14.40 -12.02
N ASP A 181 8.36 14.91 -12.86
CA ASP A 181 7.54 16.08 -12.55
C ASP A 181 6.33 15.72 -11.66
N GLN A 182 5.56 16.73 -11.23
CA GLN A 182 4.38 16.54 -10.39
C GLN A 182 3.32 15.62 -11.00
N SER A 183 3.30 15.46 -12.33
CA SER A 183 2.38 14.55 -13.02
C SER A 183 2.90 13.12 -13.10
N GLY A 184 4.13 12.86 -12.62
CA GLY A 184 4.80 11.56 -12.69
C GLY A 184 5.50 11.31 -14.02
N LEU A 185 5.66 12.31 -14.88
CA LEU A 185 6.40 12.16 -16.14
C LEU A 185 7.89 12.32 -15.91
N PHE A 186 8.68 11.45 -16.54
CA PHE A 186 10.14 11.61 -16.57
C PHE A 186 10.55 12.94 -17.20
N VAL A 187 11.60 13.53 -16.63
CA VAL A 187 12.21 14.77 -17.09
C VAL A 187 13.64 14.46 -17.54
N ASP A 188 13.77 13.96 -18.78
CA ASP A 188 15.02 13.44 -19.34
C ASP A 188 16.22 14.40 -19.20
N SER A 189 15.98 15.71 -19.20
CA SER A 189 17.02 16.73 -19.06
C SER A 189 17.72 16.75 -17.69
N ILE A 190 17.16 16.09 -16.67
CA ILE A 190 17.74 16.07 -15.30
C ILE A 190 18.90 15.07 -15.19
N ALA A 191 18.80 13.91 -15.86
CA ALA A 191 19.79 12.84 -15.78
C ALA A 191 19.92 12.12 -17.14
N SER A 192 20.22 12.88 -18.19
CA SER A 192 20.09 12.43 -19.59
C SER A 192 20.91 11.18 -19.94
N ASP A 193 22.02 10.95 -19.24
CA ASP A 193 22.88 9.77 -19.37
C ASP A 193 22.26 8.48 -18.80
N ARG A 194 21.27 8.60 -17.91
CA ARG A 194 20.55 7.46 -17.31
C ARG A 194 19.27 7.09 -18.04
N PHE A 195 18.81 7.92 -18.97
CA PHE A 195 17.60 7.67 -19.73
C PHE A 195 17.87 6.90 -21.02
N SER A 196 17.02 5.92 -21.29
CA SER A 196 16.99 5.22 -22.57
C SER A 196 15.55 4.88 -22.95
N LYS A 197 15.36 4.32 -24.14
CA LYS A 197 14.05 3.83 -24.59
C LYS A 197 14.05 2.30 -24.67
N SER A 198 12.93 1.71 -24.27
CA SER A 198 12.58 0.30 -24.51
C SER A 198 11.28 0.28 -25.30
N GLY A 199 11.37 0.03 -26.61
CA GLY A 199 10.25 0.25 -27.53
C GLY A 199 9.76 1.70 -27.50
N ASN A 200 8.50 1.89 -27.09
CA ASN A 200 7.87 3.22 -26.96
C ASN A 200 7.96 3.82 -25.54
N THR A 201 8.53 3.09 -24.58
CA THR A 201 8.57 3.49 -23.17
C THR A 201 9.92 4.09 -22.82
N VAL A 202 9.91 5.22 -22.11
CA VAL A 202 11.12 5.81 -21.50
C VAL A 202 11.43 5.05 -20.21
N ARG A 203 12.71 4.74 -20.00
CA ARG A 203 13.20 4.05 -18.81
C ARG A 203 14.43 4.72 -18.24
N PHE A 204 14.53 4.69 -16.92
CA PHE A 204 15.64 5.20 -16.14
C PHE A 204 16.50 4.05 -15.63
N LEU A 205 17.81 4.11 -15.86
CA LEU A 205 18.79 3.14 -15.35
C LEU A 205 19.06 3.38 -13.87
N LEU A 206 18.51 2.51 -13.02
CA LEU A 206 18.72 2.55 -11.57
C LEU A 206 20.05 1.91 -11.17
N VAL A 207 20.32 0.70 -11.66
CA VAL A 207 21.56 -0.05 -11.39
C VAL A 207 22.11 -0.64 -12.68
N ASP A 208 23.36 -0.32 -13.00
CA ASP A 208 24.08 -0.88 -14.14
C ASP A 208 24.72 -2.24 -13.78
N GLN A 209 24.31 -3.28 -14.49
CA GLN A 209 24.87 -4.63 -14.41
C GLN A 209 24.94 -5.28 -15.80
N GLY A 210 25.11 -4.47 -16.86
CA GLY A 210 25.05 -4.97 -18.24
C GLY A 210 23.66 -5.51 -18.58
N GLU A 211 23.55 -6.78 -18.98
CA GLU A 211 22.28 -7.40 -19.38
C GLU A 211 21.27 -7.55 -18.24
N GLN A 212 21.74 -7.56 -16.98
CA GLN A 212 20.91 -7.69 -15.78
C GLN A 212 20.66 -6.33 -15.09
N SER A 213 20.83 -5.24 -15.84
CA SER A 213 20.60 -3.89 -15.32
C SER A 213 19.16 -3.70 -14.88
N ILE A 214 18.97 -2.96 -13.79
CA ILE A 214 17.67 -2.67 -13.21
C ILE A 214 17.21 -1.31 -13.71
N PHE A 215 16.07 -1.33 -14.40
CA PHE A 215 15.44 -0.13 -14.94
C PHE A 215 14.10 0.13 -14.23
N ILE A 216 13.77 1.41 -14.08
CA ILE A 216 12.40 1.84 -13.75
C ILE A 216 11.82 2.50 -15.00
N GLU A 217 10.68 1.98 -15.45
CA GLU A 217 10.01 2.45 -16.65
C GLU A 217 8.89 3.45 -16.33
N GLN A 218 8.48 4.25 -17.32
CA GLN A 218 7.42 5.24 -17.14
C GLN A 218 6.10 4.60 -16.71
N VAL A 219 5.84 3.36 -17.14
CA VAL A 219 4.67 2.57 -16.76
C VAL A 219 4.69 2.18 -15.29
N ASP A 220 5.86 1.91 -14.71
CA ASP A 220 6.02 1.57 -13.29
C ASP A 220 5.60 2.74 -12.40
N ILE A 221 6.02 3.96 -12.77
CA ILE A 221 5.60 5.18 -12.07
C ILE A 221 4.09 5.36 -12.15
N ARG A 222 3.49 5.07 -13.31
CA ARG A 222 2.02 5.16 -13.48
C ARG A 222 1.30 4.13 -12.61
N SER A 223 1.78 2.90 -12.52
CA SER A 223 1.19 1.87 -11.66
C SER A 223 1.18 2.31 -10.19
N ILE A 224 2.30 2.82 -9.67
CA ILE A 224 2.38 3.33 -8.29
C ILE A 224 1.53 4.58 -8.10
N GLN A 225 1.46 5.45 -9.11
CA GLN A 225 0.64 6.66 -9.08
C GLN A 225 -0.87 6.35 -9.01
N LEU A 226 -1.33 5.35 -9.77
CA LEU A 226 -2.73 4.90 -9.70
C LEU A 226 -3.03 4.23 -8.36
N ALA A 227 -2.10 3.40 -7.86
CA ALA A 227 -2.23 2.72 -6.57
C ALA A 227 -2.34 3.72 -5.40
N LYS A 228 -1.45 4.73 -5.35
CA LYS A 228 -1.50 5.77 -4.30
C LYS A 228 -2.78 6.59 -4.38
N ALA A 229 -3.24 6.91 -5.58
CA ALA A 229 -4.43 7.72 -5.79
C ALA A 229 -5.69 6.97 -5.34
N ALA A 230 -5.78 5.66 -5.63
CA ALA A 230 -6.86 4.81 -5.16
C ALA A 230 -6.90 4.74 -3.63
N LEU A 231 -5.76 4.48 -2.98
CA LEU A 231 -5.69 4.38 -1.52
C LEU A 231 -6.06 5.72 -0.87
N SER A 232 -5.44 6.82 -1.33
CA SER A 232 -5.73 8.16 -0.81
C SER A 232 -7.20 8.55 -0.99
N ALA A 233 -7.82 8.21 -2.13
CA ALA A 233 -9.24 8.48 -2.36
C ALA A 233 -10.15 7.71 -1.40
N GLY A 234 -9.84 6.44 -1.15
CA GLY A 234 -10.55 5.63 -0.15
C GLY A 234 -10.47 6.23 1.25
N VAL A 235 -9.27 6.68 1.66
CA VAL A 235 -9.09 7.35 2.96
C VAL A 235 -9.86 8.67 3.02
N SER A 236 -9.78 9.51 2.00
CA SER A 236 -10.50 10.81 1.94
C SER A 236 -12.01 10.64 2.04
N ILE A 237 -12.57 9.58 1.44
CA ILE A 237 -14.01 9.26 1.59
C ILE A 237 -14.33 8.95 3.05
N LEU A 238 -13.56 8.09 3.73
CA LEU A 238 -13.83 7.77 5.13
C LEU A 238 -13.67 9.01 6.02
N MET A 239 -12.69 9.87 5.71
CA MET A 239 -12.51 11.15 6.39
C MET A 239 -13.73 12.07 6.25
N ASP A 240 -14.34 12.14 5.07
CA ASP A 240 -15.58 12.90 4.84
C ASP A 240 -16.73 12.38 5.72
N TYR A 241 -16.94 11.07 5.75
CA TYR A 241 -18.01 10.45 6.54
C TYR A 241 -17.86 10.65 8.05
N LEU A 242 -16.62 10.69 8.54
CA LEU A 242 -16.32 10.89 9.96
C LEU A 242 -15.97 12.36 10.31
N HIS A 243 -16.07 13.27 9.35
CA HIS A 243 -15.67 14.67 9.48
C HIS A 243 -14.28 14.80 10.14
N CYS A 244 -13.33 14.03 9.62
CA CYS A 244 -11.96 13.91 10.10
C CYS A 244 -11.03 14.68 9.18
N THR A 245 -10.09 15.45 9.75
CA THR A 245 -9.08 16.19 8.99
C THR A 245 -7.65 15.78 9.31
N ASN A 246 -7.45 15.05 10.41
CA ASN A 246 -6.15 14.58 10.89
C ASN A 246 -6.35 13.26 11.65
N PHE A 247 -5.30 12.45 11.69
CA PHE A 247 -5.26 11.23 12.49
C PHE A 247 -4.45 11.47 13.78
N ASP A 248 -4.80 10.74 14.84
CA ASP A 248 -3.93 10.58 16.01
C ASP A 248 -2.88 9.50 15.72
N GLN A 249 -3.30 8.41 15.06
CA GLN A 249 -2.44 7.31 14.64
C GLN A 249 -2.84 6.75 13.27
N ILE A 250 -1.84 6.31 12.51
CA ILE A 250 -1.98 5.58 11.26
C ILE A 250 -1.26 4.25 11.43
N LEU A 251 -1.99 3.14 11.38
CA LEU A 251 -1.50 1.80 11.58
C LEU A 251 -1.41 1.09 10.22
N LEU A 252 -0.19 0.78 9.79
CA LEU A 252 0.05 0.03 8.56
C LEU A 252 0.22 -1.46 8.88
N ALA A 253 -0.72 -2.25 8.38
CA ALA A 253 -0.72 -3.70 8.48
C ALA A 253 -0.32 -4.35 7.15
N GLY A 254 -0.20 -5.68 7.19
CA GLY A 254 0.12 -6.50 6.04
C GLY A 254 1.60 -6.81 5.93
N ALA A 255 1.92 -7.88 5.21
CA ALA A 255 3.31 -8.30 4.99
C ALA A 255 4.12 -7.21 4.26
N PHE A 256 3.46 -6.40 3.43
CA PHE A 256 4.09 -5.28 2.74
C PHE A 256 4.21 -4.03 3.63
N GLY A 257 3.12 -3.61 4.26
CA GLY A 257 3.09 -2.45 5.16
C GLY A 257 4.08 -2.56 6.33
N ALA A 258 4.43 -3.79 6.73
CA ALA A 258 5.47 -4.12 7.71
C ALA A 258 6.85 -3.49 7.43
N HIS A 259 7.20 -3.29 6.15
CA HIS A 259 8.55 -2.93 5.71
C HIS A 259 8.68 -1.52 5.13
N LEU A 260 7.57 -0.79 5.09
CA LEU A 260 7.52 0.59 4.61
C LEU A 260 8.12 1.55 5.62
N ASP A 261 8.97 2.44 5.12
CA ASP A 261 9.49 3.56 5.89
C ASP A 261 8.41 4.66 5.96
N ALA A 262 8.07 5.07 7.18
CA ALA A 262 7.01 6.04 7.47
C ALA A 262 7.22 7.38 6.75
N ARG A 263 8.48 7.80 6.58
CA ARG A 263 8.82 9.02 5.84
C ARG A 263 8.37 8.92 4.40
N TYR A 264 8.65 7.79 3.75
CA TYR A 264 8.36 7.58 2.34
C TYR A 264 6.88 7.39 2.07
N VAL A 265 6.17 6.75 3.01
CA VAL A 265 4.70 6.70 3.00
C VAL A 265 4.11 8.11 3.02
N ALA A 266 4.58 8.97 3.93
CA ALA A 266 4.11 10.35 4.02
C ALA A 266 4.46 11.16 2.76
N LEU A 267 5.71 11.10 2.29
CA LEU A 267 6.17 11.85 1.11
C LEU A 267 5.52 11.40 -0.21
N LEU A 268 5.12 10.13 -0.31
CA LEU A 268 4.40 9.62 -1.47
C LEU A 268 2.95 10.14 -1.52
N ASP A 269 2.43 10.67 -0.40
CA ASP A 269 1.04 11.08 -0.20
C ASP A 269 0.04 9.93 -0.44
N ILE A 270 0.38 8.70 -0.02
CA ILE A 270 -0.58 7.58 -0.11
C ILE A 270 -1.76 7.76 0.86
N ILE A 271 -1.51 8.43 2.00
CA ILE A 271 -2.52 8.75 3.01
C ILE A 271 -2.56 10.28 3.15
N PRO A 272 -3.72 10.93 2.89
CA PRO A 272 -3.84 12.37 2.95
C PRO A 272 -3.57 12.88 4.36
N THR A 273 -2.91 14.05 4.48
CA THR A 273 -2.58 14.71 5.77
C THR A 273 -1.70 13.87 6.73
N SER A 274 -1.14 12.76 6.25
CA SER A 274 -0.26 11.92 7.06
C SER A 274 1.08 12.60 7.31
N THR A 275 1.63 12.34 8.49
CA THR A 275 2.98 12.75 8.88
C THR A 275 3.72 11.52 9.40
N GLU A 276 5.03 11.48 9.19
CA GLU A 276 5.89 10.35 9.53
C GLU A 276 5.73 9.90 11.00
N ASP A 277 5.60 10.85 11.92
CA ASP A 277 5.48 10.61 13.36
C ASP A 277 4.19 9.89 13.77
N LYS A 278 3.18 9.86 12.91
CA LYS A 278 1.88 9.22 13.16
C LYS A 278 1.78 7.83 12.55
N ILE A 279 2.71 7.45 11.68
CA ILE A 279 2.66 6.20 10.93
C ILE A 279 3.42 5.12 11.71
N ILE A 280 2.70 4.07 12.09
CA ILE A 280 3.21 2.95 12.87
C ILE A 280 2.96 1.67 12.08
N SER A 281 4.02 0.89 11.85
CA SER A 281 3.88 -0.42 11.26
C SER A 281 3.55 -1.46 12.33
N ILE A 282 2.49 -2.24 12.10
CA ILE A 282 1.98 -3.23 13.07
C ILE A 282 2.09 -4.68 12.55
N GLY A 283 2.71 -4.88 11.39
CA GLY A 283 2.98 -6.20 10.81
C GLY A 283 1.71 -7.00 10.49
N ASN A 284 1.74 -8.30 10.78
CA ASN A 284 0.61 -9.21 10.53
C ASN A 284 -0.49 -9.08 11.61
N ALA A 285 -1.18 -7.94 11.59
CA ALA A 285 -2.29 -7.63 12.49
C ALA A 285 -3.43 -8.67 12.41
N ALA A 286 -3.71 -9.20 11.21
CA ALA A 286 -4.71 -10.24 11.01
C ALA A 286 -4.36 -11.53 11.76
N GLY A 287 -3.09 -11.95 11.75
CA GLY A 287 -2.61 -13.11 12.51
C GLY A 287 -2.69 -12.90 14.03
N ILE A 288 -2.37 -11.70 14.50
CA ILE A 288 -2.47 -11.33 15.93
C ILE A 288 -3.94 -11.39 16.38
N GLY A 289 -4.85 -10.77 15.64
CA GLY A 289 -6.27 -10.79 15.96
C GLY A 289 -6.90 -12.17 15.90
N ALA A 290 -6.53 -12.98 14.91
CA ALA A 290 -6.99 -14.37 14.82
C ALA A 290 -6.55 -15.19 16.04
N SER A 291 -5.29 -15.02 16.47
CA SER A 291 -4.77 -15.68 17.67
C SER A 291 -5.48 -15.20 18.94
N ALA A 292 -5.78 -13.90 19.05
CA ALA A 292 -6.53 -13.35 20.16
C ALA A 292 -7.95 -13.93 20.26
N ALA A 293 -8.69 -14.02 19.15
CA ALA A 293 -10.03 -14.61 19.12
C ALA A 293 -10.04 -16.14 19.35
N LEU A 294 -8.94 -16.82 19.01
CA LEU A 294 -8.77 -18.24 19.27
C LEU A 294 -8.56 -18.50 20.76
N LEU A 295 -7.70 -17.71 21.41
CA LEU A 295 -7.26 -17.92 22.79
C LEU A 295 -8.18 -17.29 23.84
N ASP A 296 -8.96 -16.26 23.49
CA ASP A 296 -9.84 -15.54 24.41
C ASP A 296 -11.28 -15.45 23.88
N VAL A 297 -12.19 -16.10 24.61
CA VAL A 297 -13.63 -16.13 24.31
C VAL A 297 -14.29 -14.75 24.39
N ASN A 298 -13.77 -13.84 25.22
CA ASN A 298 -14.26 -12.47 25.30
C ASN A 298 -13.84 -11.68 24.07
N LYS A 299 -12.58 -11.79 23.63
CA LYS A 299 -12.11 -11.16 22.39
C LYS A 299 -12.86 -11.69 21.17
N ARG A 300 -13.19 -12.99 21.15
CA ARG A 300 -14.09 -13.59 20.14
C ARG A 300 -15.46 -12.93 20.14
N LYS A 301 -16.10 -12.83 21.31
CA LYS A 301 -17.42 -12.19 21.43
C LYS A 301 -17.36 -10.72 20.99
N ASN A 302 -16.34 -10.00 21.43
CA ASN A 302 -16.15 -8.59 21.09
C ASN A 302 -16.08 -8.36 19.58
N ILE A 303 -15.34 -9.18 18.83
CA ILE A 303 -15.27 -8.98 17.37
C ILE A 303 -16.56 -9.36 16.65
N ILE A 304 -17.28 -10.38 17.16
CA ILE A 304 -18.60 -10.73 16.64
C ILE A 304 -19.56 -9.53 16.77
N ASP A 305 -19.61 -8.92 17.96
CA ASP A 305 -20.48 -7.79 18.24
C ASP A 305 -20.01 -6.51 17.51
N ALA A 306 -18.71 -6.29 17.38
CA ALA A 306 -18.16 -5.07 16.81
C ALA A 306 -18.33 -4.98 15.28
N VAL A 307 -18.21 -6.09 14.55
CA VAL A 307 -18.32 -6.10 13.08
C VAL A 307 -19.69 -5.64 12.58
N ASP A 308 -20.76 -5.87 13.35
CA ASP A 308 -22.11 -5.40 13.01
C ASP A 308 -22.23 -3.87 13.08
N ASN A 309 -21.38 -3.22 13.87
CA ASN A 309 -21.34 -1.76 14.01
C ASN A 309 -20.39 -1.06 13.02
N VAL A 310 -19.65 -1.83 12.22
CA VAL A 310 -18.77 -1.26 11.18
C VAL A 310 -19.60 -0.86 9.96
N VAL A 311 -19.52 0.41 9.58
CA VAL A 311 -20.20 0.94 8.38
C VAL A 311 -19.29 0.79 7.18
N LYS A 312 -19.66 -0.10 6.25
CA LYS A 312 -18.90 -0.27 5.01
C LYS A 312 -19.34 0.74 3.95
N ILE A 313 -18.36 1.42 3.34
CA ILE A 313 -18.52 2.31 2.20
C ILE A 313 -18.05 1.61 0.93
N GLU A 314 -18.87 1.65 -0.13
CA GLU A 314 -18.54 1.08 -1.44
C GLU A 314 -17.96 2.16 -2.35
N THR A 315 -16.63 2.23 -2.44
CA THR A 315 -15.87 3.23 -3.21
C THR A 315 -16.32 3.28 -4.66
N ALA A 316 -16.70 2.15 -5.27
CA ALA A 316 -17.20 2.09 -6.64
C ALA A 316 -18.49 2.89 -6.88
N THR A 317 -19.28 3.15 -5.82
CA THR A 317 -20.53 3.91 -5.88
C THR A 317 -20.42 5.33 -5.32
N GLU A 318 -19.25 5.69 -4.77
CA GLU A 318 -19.04 6.99 -4.15
C GLU A 318 -18.78 8.08 -5.19
N SER A 319 -19.70 9.03 -5.29
CA SER A 319 -19.64 10.13 -6.27
C SER A 319 -18.35 10.98 -6.19
N LYS A 320 -17.74 11.09 -5.02
CA LYS A 320 -16.49 11.84 -4.81
C LYS A 320 -15.22 11.05 -5.10
N PHE A 321 -15.30 9.71 -5.30
CA PHE A 321 -14.13 8.87 -5.47
C PHE A 321 -13.25 9.37 -6.62
N GLN A 322 -13.84 9.62 -7.79
CA GLN A 322 -13.11 10.08 -8.96
C GLN A 322 -12.41 11.42 -8.73
N GLN A 323 -13.04 12.34 -8.00
CA GLN A 323 -12.44 13.64 -7.67
C GLN A 323 -11.22 13.46 -6.78
N TYR A 324 -11.36 12.73 -5.66
CA TYR A 324 -10.24 12.48 -4.76
C TYR A 324 -9.11 11.68 -5.42
N PHE A 325 -9.46 10.73 -6.28
CA PHE A 325 -8.50 9.95 -7.05
C PHE A 325 -7.64 10.87 -7.93
N VAL A 326 -8.28 11.74 -8.72
CA VAL A 326 -7.55 12.67 -9.61
C VAL A 326 -6.70 13.66 -8.81
N ASP A 327 -7.22 14.18 -7.70
CA ASP A 327 -6.48 15.12 -6.84
C ASP A 327 -5.22 14.48 -6.24
N ALA A 328 -5.30 13.19 -5.89
CA ALA A 328 -4.20 12.41 -5.30
C ALA A 328 -3.15 11.92 -6.32
N MET A 329 -3.36 12.11 -7.63
CA MET A 329 -2.39 11.66 -8.64
C MET A 329 -1.05 12.42 -8.56
N LYS A 330 -1.03 13.65 -8.03
CA LYS A 330 0.17 14.49 -8.05
C LYS A 330 1.24 14.01 -7.07
N PHE A 331 2.51 14.20 -7.42
CA PHE A 331 3.64 14.03 -6.50
C PHE A 331 4.01 15.38 -5.89
N SER A 332 3.54 15.64 -4.66
CA SER A 332 3.69 16.97 -4.01
C SER A 332 5.13 17.36 -3.73
N VAL A 333 6.02 16.37 -3.55
CA VAL A 333 7.45 16.58 -3.30
C VAL A 333 8.25 16.92 -4.56
N SER A 334 7.63 16.85 -5.76
CA SER A 334 8.29 17.21 -7.01
C SER A 334 8.38 18.73 -7.18
N PRO A 335 9.56 19.28 -7.53
CA PRO A 335 9.75 20.71 -7.73
C PRO A 335 8.75 21.29 -8.73
N THR A 336 8.03 22.35 -8.34
CA THR A 336 7.16 23.08 -9.25
C THR A 336 8.02 23.72 -10.33
N LYS A 337 7.69 23.54 -11.62
CA LYS A 337 8.35 24.27 -12.71
C LYS A 337 8.31 25.77 -12.38
N SER A 338 9.46 26.36 -12.04
CA SER A 338 9.54 27.82 -11.93
C SER A 338 9.14 28.35 -13.30
N GLN A 339 8.01 29.03 -13.40
CA GLN A 339 7.69 29.81 -14.59
C GLN A 339 8.81 30.86 -14.69
N LYS A 340 9.86 30.57 -15.48
CA LYS A 340 10.78 31.60 -15.94
C LYS A 340 9.93 32.57 -16.76
N ALA A 341 9.45 33.60 -16.09
CA ALA A 341 8.79 34.72 -16.74
C ALA A 341 9.75 35.24 -17.80
N ASN A 342 9.40 35.03 -19.07
CA ASN A 342 10.05 35.65 -20.22
C ASN A 342 9.86 37.17 -20.15
N LYS A 343 10.59 37.85 -19.25
CA LYS A 343 10.61 39.32 -19.14
C LYS A 343 11.63 40.00 -20.06
N ASN A 344 12.35 39.25 -20.90
CA ASN A 344 13.42 39.79 -21.76
C ASN A 344 13.10 39.81 -23.27
N ARG A 345 11.84 40.06 -23.67
CA ARG A 345 11.50 40.33 -25.08
C ARG A 345 10.51 41.48 -25.29
N ARG A 346 10.68 42.61 -24.59
CA ARG A 346 10.01 43.88 -24.94
C ARG A 346 10.84 45.11 -24.56
N ARG A 347 12.11 45.17 -24.97
CA ARG A 347 12.86 46.44 -25.09
C ARG A 347 13.88 46.31 -26.21
N ARG A 348 13.45 46.58 -27.44
CA ARG A 348 14.25 47.11 -28.56
C ARG A 348 13.35 47.21 -29.79
N LYS A 349 12.61 48.32 -29.87
CA LYS A 349 12.21 49.04 -31.08
C LYS A 349 11.91 50.46 -30.65
N LEU A 350 12.94 51.31 -30.71
CA LEU A 350 12.85 52.72 -31.06
C LEU A 350 13.72 52.89 -32.30
#